data_AF-A0A927BFM1-F1
#
_entry.id   AF-A0A927BFM1-F1
#
_cell.length_a   1.000
_cell.length_b   1.000
_cell.length_c   1.000
_cell.angle_alpha   90.00
_cell.angle_beta   90.00
_cell.angle_gamma   90.00
#
_symmetry.space_group_name_H-M   'P 1'
#
loop_
_entity.id
_entity.type
_entity.pdbx_description
1 polymer ?
#
loop_
_entity_poly.entity_id
_entity_poly.type
_entity_poly.pdbx_seq_one_letter_code
_entity_poly.pdbx_strand_id
1 'polypeptide(L)'
;MTTSVPNITDTEAEAIKVGTRPANRVGTKSRRGFAAMSPETQRRIASEGGKASHASGRGHRFSAEEARNAGRKGGLVSRRGKTAAKASK
;
A
#
# COMPACT_ATOMS: atom_id res chain seq x y z
N MET A 1 71.49 9.50 -30.83
CA MET A 1 70.62 10.39 -30.02
C MET A 1 69.65 9.51 -29.27
N THR A 2 69.93 9.25 -28.00
CA THR A 2 69.11 8.48 -27.05
C THR A 2 68.10 9.40 -26.38
N THR A 3 66.84 8.97 -26.26
CA THR A 3 65.95 9.10 -25.07
C THR A 3 64.56 8.59 -25.49
N SER A 4 64.10 7.45 -24.98
CA SER A 4 63.52 7.19 -23.65
C SER A 4 62.00 7.07 -23.80
N VAL A 5 61.54 5.83 -23.73
CA VAL A 5 60.13 5.42 -23.80
C VAL A 5 59.45 5.81 -22.48
N PRO A 6 58.29 6.48 -22.47
CA PRO A 6 57.52 6.60 -21.24
C PRO A 6 56.80 5.29 -20.94
N ASN A 7 57.19 4.66 -19.83
CA ASN A 7 56.47 3.56 -19.20
C ASN A 7 55.18 4.11 -18.59
N ILE A 8 54.02 3.77 -19.18
CA ILE A 8 52.70 4.15 -18.64
C ILE A 8 52.31 3.10 -17.59
N THR A 9 53.05 3.09 -16.48
CA THR A 9 52.58 2.55 -15.21
C THR A 9 52.57 3.73 -14.27
N ASP A 10 51.40 4.34 -14.07
CA ASP A 10 50.98 5.10 -12.88
C ASP A 10 49.74 5.94 -13.22
N THR A 11 48.59 5.29 -13.38
CA THR A 11 47.29 5.92 -13.09
C THR A 11 46.41 4.88 -12.42
N GLU A 12 46.65 4.79 -11.13
CA GLU A 12 45.73 4.52 -10.04
C GLU A 12 44.42 3.82 -10.40
N ALA A 13 44.34 2.58 -9.92
CA ALA A 13 43.13 1.80 -9.79
C ALA A 13 42.08 2.53 -8.93
N GLU A 14 41.24 3.35 -9.55
CA GLU A 14 39.94 3.67 -8.98
C GLU A 14 39.04 2.45 -9.19
N ALA A 15 39.12 1.54 -8.22
CA ALA A 15 38.24 0.41 -8.10
C ALA A 15 36.78 0.90 -8.14
N ILE A 16 36.07 0.56 -9.21
CA ILE A 16 34.61 0.63 -9.28
C ILE A 16 34.08 -0.22 -8.11
N LYS A 17 33.83 0.42 -6.97
CA LYS A 17 33.10 -0.20 -5.86
C LYS A 17 31.65 -0.29 -6.30
N VAL A 18 31.36 -1.32 -7.10
CA VAL A 18 30.01 -1.87 -7.25
C VAL A 18 29.54 -2.14 -5.82
N GLY A 19 28.72 -1.24 -5.29
CA GLY A 19 28.19 -1.35 -3.96
C GLY A 19 27.39 -2.63 -3.87
N THR A 20 28.00 -3.68 -3.32
CA THR A 20 27.32 -4.93 -2.95
C THR A 20 26.13 -4.52 -2.10
N ARG A 21 24.92 -4.62 -2.66
CA ARG A 21 23.67 -4.41 -1.90
C ARG A 21 23.69 -5.49 -0.82
N PRO A 22 23.81 -5.13 0.48
CA PRO A 22 23.93 -6.16 1.50
C PRO A 22 22.64 -6.98 1.50
N ALA A 23 22.81 -8.28 1.28
CA ALA A 23 21.73 -9.24 1.35
C ALA A 23 21.05 -9.13 2.72
N ASN A 24 19.73 -9.18 2.67
CA ASN A 24 18.76 -9.16 3.75
C ASN A 24 19.27 -9.81 5.06
N ARG A 25 19.63 -9.00 6.06
CA ARG A 25 19.78 -9.49 7.45
C ARG A 25 18.40 -9.88 7.96
N VAL A 26 18.09 -11.17 7.88
CA VAL A 26 16.95 -11.82 8.54
C VAL A 26 17.11 -11.58 10.04
N GLY A 27 16.40 -10.59 10.59
CA GLY A 27 16.41 -10.34 12.03
C GLY A 27 16.01 -8.93 12.47
N THR A 28 16.19 -7.90 11.64
CA THR A 28 15.75 -6.55 11.97
C THR A 28 14.77 -6.05 10.93
N LYS A 29 13.51 -5.84 11.33
CA LYS A 29 12.46 -5.26 10.47
C LYS A 29 12.85 -3.81 10.14
N SER A 30 13.65 -3.63 9.10
CA SER A 30 13.98 -2.33 8.53
C SER A 30 12.68 -1.63 8.14
N ARG A 31 12.44 -0.43 8.69
CA ARG A 31 11.30 0.41 8.29
C ARG A 31 11.45 0.70 6.79
N ARG A 32 10.51 0.23 5.98
CA ARG A 32 10.47 0.37 4.51
C ARG A 32 9.05 0.75 4.07
N GLY A 33 8.94 1.35 2.89
CA GLY A 33 7.64 1.75 2.32
C GLY A 33 6.91 2.74 3.22
N PHE A 34 5.60 2.53 3.44
CA PHE A 34 4.77 3.37 4.31
C PHE A 34 5.35 3.53 5.72
N ALA A 35 5.92 2.46 6.31
CA ALA A 35 6.47 2.50 7.66
C ALA A 35 7.75 3.35 7.79
N ALA A 36 8.41 3.66 6.67
CA ALA A 36 9.56 4.55 6.63
C ALA A 36 9.17 6.04 6.45
N MET A 37 7.93 6.33 6.04
CA MET A 37 7.46 7.69 5.75
C MET A 37 7.10 8.47 7.02
N SER A 38 7.12 9.81 6.94
CA SER A 38 6.64 10.68 8.01
C SER A 38 5.12 10.53 8.24
N PRO A 39 4.61 10.75 9.46
CA PRO A 39 3.18 10.64 9.76
C PRO A 39 2.28 11.53 8.90
N GLU A 40 2.74 12.74 8.56
CA GLU A 40 2.01 13.66 7.69
C GLU A 40 1.86 13.11 6.27
N THR A 41 2.93 12.51 5.74
CA THR A 41 2.92 11.91 4.40
C THR A 41 2.02 10.68 4.36
N GLN A 42 2.04 9.84 5.40
CA GLN A 42 1.11 8.72 5.51
C GLN A 42 -0.35 9.19 5.55
N ARG A 43 -0.67 10.23 6.35
CA ARG A 43 -2.02 10.81 6.42
C ARG A 43 -2.48 11.37 5.08
N ARG A 44 -1.60 12.06 4.36
CA ARG A 44 -1.90 12.60 3.02
C ARG A 44 -2.26 11.49 2.05
N ILE A 45 -1.40 10.46 1.94
CA ILE A 45 -1.62 9.33 1.03
C ILE A 45 -2.89 8.55 1.42
N ALA A 46 -3.14 8.35 2.71
CA ALA A 46 -4.37 7.70 3.18
C ALA A 46 -5.62 8.53 2.82
N SER A 47 -5.54 9.86 3.00
CA SER A 47 -6.64 10.78 2.65
C SER A 47 -6.91 10.80 1.14
N GLU A 48 -5.85 10.82 0.32
CA GLU A 48 -5.93 10.74 -1.14
C GLU A 48 -6.47 9.39 -1.61
N GLY A 49 -6.06 8.28 -0.99
CA GLY A 49 -6.56 6.94 -1.32
C GLY A 49 -8.06 6.78 -1.05
N GLY A 50 -8.56 7.34 0.04
CA GLY A 50 -10.00 7.35 0.34
C GLY A 50 -10.80 8.20 -0.64
N LYS A 51 -10.30 9.41 -0.96
CA LYS A 51 -10.91 10.29 -1.97
C LYS A 51 -10.91 9.66 -3.35
N ALA A 52 -9.79 9.06 -3.76
CA ALA A 52 -9.65 8.37 -5.05
C ALA A 52 -10.58 7.17 -5.14
N SER A 53 -10.76 6.40 -4.05
CA SER A 53 -11.70 5.28 -4.02
C SER A 53 -13.14 5.74 -4.27
N HIS A 54 -13.58 6.82 -3.61
CA HIS A 54 -14.90 7.40 -3.86
C HIS A 54 -15.03 8.03 -5.25
N ALA A 55 -14.01 8.78 -5.68
CA ALA A 55 -14.00 9.46 -6.97
C ALA A 55 -13.94 8.48 -8.15
N SER A 56 -13.31 7.31 -7.96
CA SER A 56 -13.21 6.26 -8.99
C SER A 56 -14.57 5.79 -9.49
N GLY A 57 -15.66 6.05 -8.75
CA GLY A 57 -17.02 5.87 -9.25
C GLY A 57 -17.36 4.42 -9.60
N ARG A 58 -16.50 3.46 -9.24
CA ARG A 58 -16.73 2.01 -9.41
C ARG A 58 -17.79 1.48 -8.44
N GLY A 59 -18.39 2.35 -7.63
CA GLY A 59 -19.49 2.03 -6.73
C GLY A 59 -20.77 1.75 -7.52
N HIS A 60 -21.49 0.70 -7.12
CA HIS A 60 -22.82 0.43 -7.64
C HIS A 60 -23.74 1.64 -7.37
N ARG A 61 -24.37 2.17 -8.42
CA ARG A 61 -25.39 3.20 -8.31
C ARG A 61 -26.70 2.50 -7.95
N PHE A 62 -27.08 2.56 -6.67
CA PHE A 62 -28.34 1.99 -6.24
C PHE A 62 -29.50 2.69 -6.93
N SER A 63 -30.34 1.93 -7.64
CA SER A 63 -31.64 2.43 -8.07
C SER A 63 -32.59 2.45 -6.86
N ALA A 64 -33.61 3.31 -6.90
CA ALA A 64 -34.61 3.39 -5.83
C ALA A 64 -35.33 2.04 -5.60
N GLU A 65 -35.50 1.26 -6.67
CA GLU A 65 -36.09 -0.06 -6.63
C GLU A 65 -35.18 -1.07 -5.94
N GLU A 66 -33.89 -1.07 -6.27
CA GLU A 66 -32.90 -1.95 -5.65
C GLU A 66 -32.72 -1.66 -4.17
N ALA A 67 -32.65 -0.38 -3.78
CA ALA A 67 -32.61 0.03 -2.38
C ALA A 67 -33.85 -0.47 -1.60
N ARG A 68 -35.04 -0.38 -2.21
CA ARG A 68 -36.29 -0.88 -1.64
C ARG A 68 -36.29 -2.41 -1.50
N ASN A 69 -35.79 -3.13 -2.50
CA ASN A 69 -35.68 -4.60 -2.47
C ASN A 69 -34.66 -5.07 -1.42
N ALA A 70 -33.49 -4.42 -1.35
CA ALA A 70 -32.48 -4.68 -0.34
C ALA A 70 -33.00 -4.39 1.08
N GLY A 71 -33.69 -3.26 1.27
CA GLY A 71 -34.34 -2.91 2.54
C GLY A 71 -35.44 -3.90 2.94
N ARG A 72 -36.27 -4.33 1.98
CA ARG A 72 -37.28 -5.38 2.23
C ARG A 72 -36.61 -6.68 2.68
N LYS A 73 -35.54 -7.11 2.00
CA LYS A 73 -34.77 -8.32 2.32
C LYS A 73 -34.14 -8.21 3.72
N GLY A 74 -33.47 -7.11 4.05
CA GLY A 74 -32.91 -6.87 5.39
C GLY A 74 -33.98 -6.78 6.49
N GLY A 75 -35.13 -6.21 6.17
CA GLY A 75 -36.29 -6.16 7.06
C GLY A 75 -36.90 -7.54 7.34
N LEU A 76 -36.89 -8.46 6.38
CA LEU A 76 -37.35 -9.84 6.60
C LEU A 76 -36.39 -10.61 7.51
N VAL A 77 -35.07 -10.45 7.32
CA VAL A 77 -34.04 -11.10 8.13
C VAL A 77 -34.06 -10.59 9.57
N SER A 78 -34.14 -9.28 9.76
CA SER A 78 -34.16 -8.67 11.12
C SER A 78 -35.44 -8.95 11.90
N ARG A 79 -36.58 -9.12 11.23
CA ARG A 79 -37.85 -9.48 11.87
C ARG A 79 -37.85 -10.92 12.41
N ARG A 80 -37.15 -11.86 11.76
CA ARG A 80 -37.06 -13.25 12.21
C ARG A 80 -36.38 -13.40 13.58
N GLY A 81 -35.38 -12.56 13.88
CA GLY A 81 -34.68 -12.58 15.18
C GLY A 81 -35.45 -11.90 16.32
N LYS A 82 -36.27 -10.88 16.03
CA LYS A 82 -36.98 -10.10 17.05
C LYS A 82 -38.30 -10.72 17.51
N THR A 83 -39.03 -11.42 16.63
CA THR A 83 -40.29 -12.09 17.03
C THR A 83 -40.02 -13.39 17.80
N ALA A 84 -38.93 -14.10 17.52
CA ALA A 84 -38.56 -15.32 18.24
C ALA A 84 -38.21 -15.03 19.71
N ALA A 85 -37.50 -13.94 20.00
CA ALA A 85 -37.13 -13.55 21.37
C ALA A 85 -38.30 -12.97 22.21
N LYS A 86 -39.40 -12.54 21.56
CA LYS A 86 -40.60 -12.04 22.25
C LYS A 86 -41.69 -13.11 22.45
N ALA A 87 -41.60 -14.25 21.77
CA ALA A 87 -42.53 -15.36 21.89
C ALA A 87 -42.10 -16.39 22.94
N SER A 88 -40.95 -16.19 23.59
CA SER A 88 -40.37 -17.09 24.60
C SER A 88 -40.32 -16.49 26.01
N LYS A 89 -41.26 -15.61 26.36
CA LYS A 89 -41.40 -15.05 27.70
C LYS A 89 -42.84 -15.14 28.18
#